data_AF-A0A966Q3G7-F1
#
_entry.id   AF-A0A966Q3G7-F1
#
_cell.length_a   1.000
_cell.length_b   1.000
_cell.length_c   1.000
_cell.angle_alpha   90.00
_cell.angle_beta   90.00
_cell.angle_gamma   90.00
#
_symmetry.space_group_name_H-M   'P 1'
#
loop_
_entity.id
_entity.type
_entity.pdbx_description
1 polymer ?
#
loop_
_entity_poly.entity_id
_entity_poly.type
_entity_poly.pdbx_seq_one_letter_code
_entity_poly.pdbx_strand_id
1 'polypeptide(L)'
;MATSNTALRVSDLDFFSIRNNLKDYLRSQSEFTDYDFEGSGMSVLLDILSYNTYYNSFYLNMAANESFLDTAQLRQNILSHAKVINYVPSSSQGASAIVNVRVTPQDAEPSPSYISLDKYTTL
;
A
#
# COMPACT_ATOMS: atom_id res chain seq x y z
N MET A 1 -45.70 0.95 -16.95
CA MET A 1 -45.05 1.86 -17.93
C MET A 1 -44.26 2.87 -17.10
N ALA A 2 -42.93 2.95 -17.05
CA ALA A 2 -41.84 2.30 -17.77
C ALA A 2 -40.78 1.82 -16.75
N THR A 3 -40.15 0.67 -17.02
CA THR A 3 -38.98 0.15 -16.31
C THR A 3 -37.75 0.98 -16.70
N SER A 4 -37.56 2.15 -16.07
CA SER A 4 -36.36 2.97 -16.29
C SER A 4 -35.23 2.45 -15.43
N ASN A 5 -34.33 1.67 -16.05
CA ASN A 5 -32.99 1.26 -15.62
C ASN A 5 -32.59 1.68 -14.18
N THR A 6 -33.07 0.94 -13.18
CA THR A 6 -32.81 1.11 -11.74
C THR A 6 -31.42 0.58 -11.35
N ALA A 7 -30.46 0.65 -12.26
CA ALA A 7 -29.09 0.23 -11.98
C ALA A 7 -28.36 1.34 -11.22
N LEU A 8 -27.84 1.01 -10.04
CA LEU A 8 -26.90 1.87 -9.32
C LEU A 8 -25.74 2.24 -10.26
N ARG A 9 -25.40 3.52 -10.35
CA ARG A 9 -24.29 4.00 -11.17
C ARG A 9 -23.03 3.92 -10.31
N VAL A 10 -22.38 2.76 -10.34
CA VAL A 10 -21.22 2.42 -9.48
C VAL A 10 -19.90 3.05 -10.00
N SER A 11 -19.93 3.80 -11.11
CA SER A 11 -18.73 4.42 -11.68
C SER A 11 -18.19 5.60 -10.88
N ASP A 12 -19.04 6.26 -10.09
CA ASP A 12 -18.73 7.54 -9.48
C ASP A 12 -18.38 7.34 -8.00
N LEU A 13 -17.09 7.45 -7.66
CA LEU A 13 -16.55 7.20 -6.32
C LEU A 13 -16.65 8.39 -5.35
N ASP A 14 -17.18 9.54 -5.79
CA ASP A 14 -17.31 10.71 -4.92
C ASP A 14 -18.43 10.53 -3.89
N PHE A 15 -18.23 11.06 -2.68
CA PHE A 15 -19.18 11.00 -1.58
C PHE A 15 -20.57 11.50 -2.00
N PHE A 16 -20.65 12.67 -2.66
CA PHE A 16 -21.93 13.26 -3.07
C PHE A 16 -22.63 12.42 -4.12
N SER A 17 -21.88 11.84 -5.06
CA SER A 17 -22.40 10.92 -6.07
C SER A 17 -22.95 9.63 -5.45
N ILE A 18 -22.21 9.01 -4.52
CA ILE A 18 -22.64 7.81 -3.80
C ILE A 18 -23.94 8.09 -3.03
N ARG A 19 -24.00 9.22 -2.31
CA ARG A 19 -25.18 9.64 -1.57
C ARG A 19 -26.39 9.84 -2.47
N ASN A 20 -26.23 10.53 -3.59
CA ASN A 20 -27.31 10.76 -4.56
C ASN A 20 -27.75 9.43 -5.20
N ASN A 21 -26.81 8.53 -5.50
CA ASN A 21 -27.14 7.23 -6.09
C ASN A 21 -27.92 6.34 -5.10
N LEU A 22 -27.54 6.33 -3.82
CA LEU A 22 -28.29 5.67 -2.76
C LEU A 22 -29.69 6.28 -2.56
N LYS A 23 -29.79 7.61 -2.62
CA LYS A 23 -31.08 8.33 -2.54
C LYS A 23 -32.00 7.96 -3.71
N ASP A 24 -31.48 7.95 -4.94
CA ASP A 24 -32.24 7.58 -6.13
C ASP A 24 -32.64 6.10 -6.12
N TYR A 25 -31.75 5.23 -5.65
CA TYR A 25 -32.04 3.81 -5.44
C TYR A 25 -33.18 3.60 -4.45
N LEU A 26 -33.15 4.25 -3.29
CA LEU A 26 -34.22 4.11 -2.29
C LEU A 26 -35.55 4.72 -2.75
N ARG A 27 -35.52 5.83 -3.50
CA ARG A 27 -36.71 6.43 -4.13
C ARG A 27 -37.38 5.52 -5.17
N SER A 28 -36.62 4.62 -5.78
CA SER A 28 -37.17 3.66 -6.76
C SER A 28 -37.92 2.48 -6.13
N GLN A 29 -37.75 2.26 -4.82
CA GLN A 29 -38.42 1.18 -4.10
C GLN A 29 -39.85 1.59 -3.73
N SER A 30 -40.80 0.69 -3.94
CA SER A 30 -42.23 0.91 -3.66
C SER A 30 -42.54 1.09 -2.17
N GLU A 31 -41.66 0.62 -1.30
CA GLU A 31 -41.81 0.59 0.15
C GLU A 31 -41.51 1.96 0.78
N PHE A 32 -40.78 2.83 0.08
CA PHE A 32 -40.30 4.11 0.59
C PHE A 32 -40.81 5.33 -0.20
N THR A 33 -41.93 5.20 -0.92
CA THR A 33 -42.50 6.29 -1.73
C THR A 33 -42.87 7.54 -0.92
N ASP A 34 -43.21 7.34 0.36
CA ASP A 34 -43.75 8.37 1.24
C ASP A 34 -42.67 9.00 2.14
N TYR A 35 -41.42 8.55 2.03
CA TYR A 35 -40.31 9.01 2.86
C TYR A 35 -39.59 10.23 2.27
N ASP A 36 -39.34 11.23 3.10
CA ASP A 36 -38.47 12.34 2.77
C ASP A 36 -37.01 12.03 3.15
N PHE A 37 -36.19 11.79 2.14
CA PHE A 37 -34.76 11.52 2.27
C PHE A 37 -33.92 12.77 2.60
N GLU A 38 -34.50 13.97 2.60
CA GLU A 38 -33.86 15.20 3.08
C GLU A 38 -34.18 15.49 4.56
N GLY A 39 -35.09 14.72 5.16
CA GLY A 39 -35.37 14.76 6.59
C GLY A 39 -34.14 14.41 7.43
N SER A 40 -33.97 15.09 8.56
CA SER A 40 -32.75 15.02 9.40
C SER A 40 -32.33 13.61 9.79
N GLY A 41 -33.27 12.72 10.10
CA GLY A 41 -32.97 11.33 10.46
C GLY A 41 -32.47 10.48 9.30
N MET A 42 -33.16 10.53 8.15
CA MET A 42 -32.82 9.72 6.98
C MET A 42 -31.58 10.27 6.26
N SER A 43 -31.41 11.60 6.22
CA SER A 43 -30.20 12.20 5.64
C SER A 43 -28.94 11.79 6.39
N VAL A 44 -28.96 11.77 7.73
CA VAL A 44 -27.80 11.36 8.52
C VAL A 44 -27.47 9.88 8.28
N LEU A 45 -28.47 9.00 8.17
CA LEU A 45 -28.24 7.59 7.85
C LEU A 45 -27.62 7.42 6.46
N LEU A 46 -28.12 8.13 5.46
CA LEU A 46 -27.56 8.14 4.11
C LEU A 46 -26.12 8.65 4.10
N ASP A 47 -25.81 9.67 4.88
CA ASP A 47 -24.46 10.21 5.00
C ASP A 47 -23.51 9.17 5.61
N ILE A 48 -23.90 8.48 6.69
CA ILE A 48 -23.09 7.43 7.33
C ILE A 48 -22.81 6.27 6.36
N LEU A 49 -23.83 5.78 5.64
CA LEU A 49 -23.68 4.71 4.66
C LEU A 49 -22.78 5.13 3.49
N SER A 50 -22.93 6.38 3.03
CA SER A 50 -22.09 6.95 1.98
C SER A 50 -20.64 7.05 2.43
N TYR A 51 -20.37 7.49 3.67
CA TYR A 51 -19.03 7.52 4.25
C TYR A 51 -18.41 6.12 4.35
N ASN A 52 -19.17 5.13 4.82
CA ASN A 52 -18.66 3.76 4.92
C ASN A 52 -18.29 3.19 3.54
N THR A 53 -19.15 3.42 2.53
CA THR A 53 -18.91 2.97 1.16
C THR A 53 -17.72 3.70 0.54
N TYR A 54 -17.59 5.01 0.77
CA TYR A 54 -16.46 5.81 0.32
C TYR A 54 -15.13 5.28 0.87
N TYR A 55 -15.07 5.01 2.18
CA TYR A 55 -13.88 4.42 2.79
C TYR A 55 -13.57 3.04 2.22
N ASN A 56 -14.58 2.17 2.11
CA ASN A 56 -14.41 0.83 1.55
C ASN A 56 -13.87 0.89 0.10
N SER A 57 -14.42 1.77 -0.72
CA SER A 57 -14.00 1.93 -2.10
C SER A 57 -12.55 2.40 -2.22
N PHE A 58 -12.13 3.36 -1.37
CA PHE A 58 -10.73 3.76 -1.28
C PHE A 58 -9.82 2.59 -0.86
N TYR A 59 -10.20 1.84 0.18
CA TYR A 59 -9.43 0.68 0.63
C TYR A 59 -9.30 -0.40 -0.44
N LEU A 60 -10.38 -0.72 -1.14
CA LEU A 60 -10.37 -1.70 -2.22
C LEU A 60 -9.53 -1.24 -3.40
N ASN A 61 -9.60 0.04 -3.76
CA ASN A 61 -8.78 0.60 -4.84
C ASN A 61 -7.29 0.52 -4.48
N MET A 62 -6.92 0.87 -3.25
CA MET A 62 -5.56 0.72 -2.75
C MET A 62 -5.12 -0.75 -2.75
N ALA A 63 -5.94 -1.66 -2.24
CA ALA A 63 -5.63 -3.10 -2.23
C ALA A 63 -5.46 -3.66 -3.66
N ALA A 64 -6.27 -3.20 -4.61
CA ALA A 64 -6.16 -3.60 -6.02
C ALA A 64 -4.86 -3.08 -6.65
N ASN A 65 -4.52 -1.80 -6.43
CA ASN A 65 -3.26 -1.24 -6.91
C ASN A 65 -2.04 -1.95 -6.28
N GLU A 66 -2.12 -2.32 -5.00
CA GLU A 66 -1.05 -3.07 -4.32
C GLU A 66 -0.96 -4.55 -4.73
N SER A 67 -1.95 -5.08 -5.46
CA SER A 67 -1.96 -6.49 -5.91
C SER A 67 -1.11 -6.75 -7.16
N PHE A 68 -0.73 -5.71 -7.91
CA PHE A 68 0.10 -5.85 -9.10
C PHE A 68 1.43 -5.12 -8.93
N LEU A 69 2.52 -5.72 -9.45
CA LEU A 69 3.87 -5.18 -9.33
C LEU A 69 3.98 -3.76 -9.91
N ASP A 70 3.32 -3.52 -11.03
CA ASP A 70 3.46 -2.28 -11.80
C ASP A 70 2.72 -1.09 -11.15
N THR A 71 1.66 -1.38 -10.37
CA THR A 71 0.81 -0.37 -9.72
C THR A 71 1.05 -0.24 -8.22
N ALA A 72 1.75 -1.19 -7.60
CA ALA A 72 2.04 -1.16 -6.17
C ALA A 72 2.93 0.04 -5.80
N GLN A 73 2.58 0.72 -4.72
CA GLN A 73 3.32 1.89 -4.22
C GLN A 73 4.09 1.54 -2.94
N LEU A 74 3.54 0.66 -2.10
CA LEU A 74 4.21 0.22 -0.88
C LEU A 74 5.38 -0.70 -1.21
N ARG A 75 6.59 -0.29 -0.80
CA ARG A 75 7.84 -1.05 -1.03
C ARG A 75 7.72 -2.51 -0.61
N GLN A 76 7.07 -2.81 0.51
CA GLN A 76 6.92 -4.18 1.00
C GLN A 76 6.15 -5.07 0.02
N ASN A 77 5.12 -4.53 -0.63
CA ASN A 77 4.32 -5.26 -1.62
C ASN A 77 5.10 -5.43 -2.92
N ILE A 78 5.80 -4.39 -3.38
CA ILE A 78 6.73 -4.48 -4.53
C ILE A 78 7.78 -5.57 -4.29
N LEU A 79 8.37 -5.64 -3.08
CA LEU A 79 9.33 -6.68 -2.71
C LEU A 79 8.72 -8.08 -2.71
N SER A 80 7.48 -8.22 -2.24
CA SER A 80 6.74 -9.49 -2.27
C SER A 80 6.52 -9.97 -3.71
N HIS A 81 6.07 -9.08 -4.60
CA HIS A 81 5.88 -9.37 -6.02
C HIS A 81 7.20 -9.68 -6.73
N ALA A 82 8.26 -8.93 -6.45
CA ALA A 82 9.60 -9.21 -6.97
C ALA A 82 10.09 -10.62 -6.60
N LYS A 83 9.77 -11.10 -5.40
CA LYS A 83 10.15 -12.45 -4.95
C LYS A 83 9.49 -13.54 -5.80
N VAL A 84 8.28 -13.31 -6.33
CA VAL A 84 7.58 -14.27 -7.21
C VAL A 84 8.33 -14.46 -8.53
N ILE A 85 8.96 -13.41 -9.06
CA ILE A 85 9.79 -13.46 -10.27
C ILE A 85 11.25 -13.84 -9.99
N ASN A 86 11.53 -14.45 -8.83
CA ASN A 86 12.87 -14.82 -8.37
C ASN A 86 13.86 -13.65 -8.24
N TYR A 87 13.36 -12.42 -8.02
CA TYR A 87 14.19 -11.26 -7.74
C TYR A 87 14.14 -10.89 -6.26
N VAL A 88 15.31 -10.83 -5.61
CA VAL A 88 15.46 -10.33 -4.24
C VAL A 88 16.46 -9.18 -4.26
N PRO A 89 16.04 -7.93 -4.02
CA PRO A 89 16.95 -6.81 -4.04
C PRO A 89 17.92 -6.88 -2.85
N SER A 90 19.14 -6.39 -3.07
CA SER A 90 20.16 -6.33 -2.02
C SER A 90 19.75 -5.38 -0.90
N SER A 91 20.13 -5.73 0.34
CA SER A 91 20.06 -4.81 1.47
C SER A 91 21.08 -3.67 1.32
N SER A 92 20.99 -2.69 2.21
CA SER A 92 22.05 -1.69 2.41
C SER A 92 23.38 -2.41 2.69
N GLN A 93 24.41 -2.10 1.90
CA GLN A 93 25.76 -2.62 2.09
C GLN A 93 26.67 -1.52 2.65
N GLY A 94 27.54 -1.88 3.59
CA GLY A 94 28.52 -0.94 4.15
C GLY A 94 29.61 -0.57 3.13
N ALA A 95 30.26 0.57 3.35
CA ALA A 95 31.40 0.98 2.52
C ALA A 95 32.51 -0.08 2.58
N SER A 96 33.06 -0.42 1.42
CA SER A 96 34.17 -1.36 1.28
C SER A 96 35.33 -0.66 0.58
N ALA A 97 36.55 -0.82 1.11
CA ALA A 97 37.76 -0.25 0.54
C ALA A 97 38.90 -1.27 0.59
N ILE A 98 39.74 -1.26 -0.44
CA ILE A 98 40.99 -2.03 -0.47
C ILE A 98 42.08 -1.10 0.04
N VAL A 99 42.72 -1.46 1.16
CA VAL A 99 43.75 -0.66 1.81
C VAL A 99 45.08 -1.40 1.88
N ASN A 100 46.18 -0.66 1.68
CA ASN A 100 47.53 -1.18 1.86
C ASN A 100 48.00 -0.88 3.29
N VAL A 101 48.18 -1.91 4.11
CA VAL A 101 48.67 -1.78 5.48
C VAL A 101 50.16 -2.11 5.52
N ARG A 102 50.97 -1.18 6.03
CA ARG A 102 52.39 -1.41 6.30
C ARG A 102 52.55 -1.76 7.77
N VAL A 103 53.01 -2.97 8.06
CA VAL A 103 53.26 -3.46 9.42
C VAL A 103 54.77 -3.55 9.63
N THR A 104 55.27 -2.94 10.71
CA THR A 104 56.65 -3.10 11.16
C THR A 104 56.62 -3.91 12.46
N PRO A 105 57.16 -5.15 12.50
CA PRO A 105 57.22 -5.92 13.73
C PRO A 105 58.17 -5.25 14.74
N GLN A 106 57.82 -5.32 16.03
CA GLN A 106 58.71 -4.90 17.11
C GLN A 106 59.88 -5.90 17.22
N ASP A 107 61.08 -5.42 17.61
CA ASP A 107 62.35 -6.15 17.67
C ASP A 107 62.29 -7.44 18.52
N ALA A 108 61.72 -8.49 17.95
CA ALA A 108 61.68 -9.84 18.50
C ALA A 108 62.61 -10.72 17.65
N GLU A 109 63.67 -11.21 18.28
CA GLU A 109 64.58 -12.19 17.68
C GLU A 109 64.07 -13.61 18.02
N PRO A 110 63.73 -14.46 17.03
CA PRO A 110 63.82 -14.27 15.58
C PRO A 110 62.61 -13.56 14.94
N SER A 111 62.85 -12.80 13.86
CA SER A 111 61.78 -12.14 13.10
C SER A 111 60.79 -13.16 12.52
N PRO A 112 59.47 -12.90 12.57
CA PRO A 112 58.46 -13.84 12.10
C PRO A 112 58.48 -14.00 10.57
N SER A 113 58.32 -15.24 10.08
CA SER A 113 58.33 -15.58 8.65
C SER A 113 57.02 -15.27 7.91
N TYR A 114 55.92 -15.08 8.65
CA TYR A 114 54.63 -14.64 8.12
C TYR A 114 53.91 -13.75 9.13
N ILE A 115 53.10 -12.82 8.62
CA ILE A 115 52.23 -11.94 9.40
C ILE A 115 50.80 -12.22 8.95
N SER A 116 49.90 -12.55 9.88
CA SER A 116 48.48 -12.74 9.63
C SER A 116 47.67 -11.61 10.26
N LEU A 117 46.72 -11.07 9.51
CA LEU A 117 45.69 -10.17 10.03
C LEU A 117 44.40 -10.96 10.14
N ASP A 118 43.86 -11.08 11.35
CA ASP A 118 42.62 -11.81 11.56
C ASP A 118 41.43 -11.07 10.95
N LYS A 119 40.38 -11.82 10.61
CA LYS A 119 39.15 -11.24 10.09
C LYS A 119 38.54 -10.31 11.16
N TYR A 120 38.05 -9.15 10.72
CA TYR A 120 37.41 -8.12 11.56
C TYR A 120 38.37 -7.32 12.46
N THR A 121 39.67 -7.28 12.15
CA THR A 121 40.55 -6.28 12.78
C THR A 121 40.06 -4.87 12.45
N THR A 122 39.88 -4.04 13.48
CA THR A 122 39.51 -2.62 13.35
C THR A 122 40.72 -1.82 12.91
N LEU A 123 40.57 -1.07 11.81
CA LEU A 123 41.57 -0.11 11.31
C LEU A 123 41.27 1.31 11.80
#